data_AF-N1VZV7-F1
#
_entry.id   AF-N1VZV7-F1
#
_cell.length_a   1.000
_cell.length_b   1.000
_cell.length_c   1.000
_cell.angle_alpha   90.00
_cell.angle_beta   90.00
_cell.angle_gamma   90.00
#
_symmetry.space_group_name_H-M   'P 1'
#
loop_
_entity.id
_entity.type
_entity.pdbx_description
1 polymer ?
#
loop_
_entity_poly.entity_id
_entity_poly.type
_entity_poly.pdbx_seq_one_letter_code
_entity_poly.pdbx_strand_id
1 'polypeptide(L)'
;MGLATANLYALDTNERLELLESAMIEQATTPAQKSAVSEYLANIAKEKVEMAQALRDRAGSTRGGKALSQMNEKKELLRRAEALEKEAKKYQTISMDLSQGSMRVAQN
;
A
#
# COMPACT_ATOMS: atom_id res chain seq x y z
N MET A 1 28.19 10.48 -5.04
CA MET A 1 27.04 10.60 -5.94
C MET A 1 26.20 9.30 -5.95
N GLY A 2 25.71 8.81 -4.79
CA GLY A 2 25.14 7.45 -4.71
C GLY A 2 23.77 7.31 -4.04
N LEU A 3 23.26 8.38 -3.40
CA LEU A 3 21.98 8.35 -2.70
C LEU A 3 20.84 9.01 -3.49
N ALA A 4 21.15 10.02 -4.31
CA ALA A 4 20.16 10.71 -5.13
C ALA A 4 19.66 9.87 -6.32
N THR A 5 20.53 9.03 -6.89
CA THR A 5 20.20 8.15 -8.02
C THR A 5 19.34 6.96 -7.61
N ALA A 6 19.57 6.40 -6.42
CA ALA A 6 18.73 5.34 -5.86
C ALA A 6 17.30 5.82 -5.60
N ASN A 7 17.13 7.06 -5.12
CA ASN A 7 15.81 7.65 -4.89
C ASN A 7 15.05 7.94 -6.19
N LEU A 8 15.73 8.41 -7.23
CA LEU A 8 15.13 8.64 -8.56
C LEU A 8 14.72 7.34 -9.25
N TYR A 9 15.55 6.29 -9.16
CA TYR A 9 15.20 4.98 -9.71
C TYR A 9 14.09 4.29 -8.92
N ALA A 10 14.06 4.48 -7.58
CA ALA A 10 13.00 3.98 -6.72
C ALA A 10 11.65 4.67 -6.97
N LEU A 11 11.66 5.99 -7.23
CA LEU A 11 10.49 6.76 -7.66
C LEU A 11 9.92 6.21 -8.97
N ASP A 12 10.78 6.01 -9.97
CA ASP A 12 10.43 5.43 -11.28
C ASP A 12 9.92 3.98 -11.16
N THR A 13 10.46 3.16 -10.25
CA THR A 13 9.92 1.80 -10.02
C THR A 13 8.55 1.78 -9.37
N ASN A 14 8.27 2.66 -8.39
CA ASN A 14 6.95 2.69 -7.75
C ASN A 14 5.88 3.17 -8.74
N GLU A 15 6.16 4.21 -9.52
CA GLU A 15 5.26 4.69 -10.56
C GLU A 15 5.01 3.62 -11.64
N ARG A 16 6.05 2.86 -12.03
CA ARG A 16 5.90 1.72 -12.95
C ARG A 16 5.06 0.60 -12.37
N LEU A 17 5.22 0.29 -11.09
CA LEU A 17 4.41 -0.73 -10.42
C LEU A 17 2.94 -0.29 -10.35
N GLU A 18 2.65 0.97 -10.01
CA GLU A 18 1.28 1.51 -10.01
C GLU A 18 0.63 1.48 -11.40
N LEU A 19 1.40 1.80 -12.45
CA LEU A 19 0.94 1.69 -13.84
C LEU A 19 0.66 0.24 -14.24
N LEU A 20 1.53 -0.70 -13.85
CA LEU A 20 1.32 -2.12 -14.10
C LEU A 20 0.09 -2.65 -13.36
N GLU A 21 -0.09 -2.27 -12.08
CA GLU A 21 -1.27 -2.61 -11.29
C GLU A 21 -2.55 -2.10 -11.94
N SER A 22 -2.54 -0.85 -12.41
CA SER A 22 -3.68 -0.25 -13.11
C SER A 22 -4.00 -1.01 -14.39
N ALA A 23 -2.99 -1.33 -15.20
CA ALA A 23 -3.16 -2.12 -16.41
C ALA A 23 -3.69 -3.54 -16.12
N MET A 24 -3.22 -4.18 -15.04
CA MET A 24 -3.72 -5.49 -14.62
C MET A 24 -5.20 -5.45 -14.22
N ILE A 25 -5.62 -4.41 -13.49
CA ILE A 25 -7.02 -4.20 -13.11
C ILE A 25 -7.89 -3.99 -14.35
N GLU A 26 -7.44 -3.16 -15.30
CA GLU A 26 -8.18 -2.86 -16.52
C GLU A 26 -8.29 -4.06 -17.47
N GLN A 27 -7.22 -4.86 -17.60
CA GLN A 27 -7.18 -6.01 -18.50
C GLN A 27 -7.82 -7.28 -17.91
N ALA A 28 -8.11 -7.30 -16.60
CA ALA A 28 -8.78 -8.41 -15.95
C ALA A 28 -10.25 -8.51 -16.41
N THR A 29 -10.49 -9.29 -17.47
CA THR A 29 -11.81 -9.43 -18.10
C THR A 29 -12.53 -10.69 -17.63
N THR A 30 -11.80 -11.77 -17.34
CA THR A 30 -12.40 -13.03 -16.90
C THR A 30 -12.62 -13.06 -15.38
N PRO A 31 -13.61 -13.82 -14.87
CA PRO A 31 -13.84 -13.95 -13.43
C PRO A 31 -12.62 -14.48 -12.66
N ALA A 32 -11.89 -15.43 -13.24
CA ALA A 32 -10.67 -15.98 -12.65
C ALA A 32 -9.56 -14.93 -12.54
N GLN A 33 -9.34 -14.12 -13.59
CA GLN A 33 -8.37 -13.01 -13.55
C GLN A 33 -8.77 -11.96 -12.51
N LYS A 34 -10.05 -11.57 -12.47
CA LYS A 34 -10.56 -10.61 -11.47
C LYS A 34 -10.38 -11.12 -10.05
N SER A 35 -10.58 -12.42 -9.81
CA SER A 35 -10.33 -13.04 -8.51
C SER A 35 -8.85 -12.99 -8.13
N ALA A 36 -7.95 -13.32 -9.06
CA ALA A 36 -6.50 -13.27 -8.82
C ALA A 36 -6.00 -11.83 -8.55
N VAL A 37 -6.48 -10.85 -9.31
CA VAL A 37 -6.16 -9.43 -9.09
C VAL A 37 -6.74 -8.94 -7.77
N SER A 38 -7.96 -9.34 -7.43
CA SER A 38 -8.58 -9.02 -6.14
C SER A 38 -7.77 -9.56 -4.96
N GLU A 39 -7.31 -10.82 -5.03
CA GLU A 39 -6.47 -11.44 -4.00
C GLU A 39 -5.11 -10.73 -3.87
N TYR A 40 -4.49 -10.40 -5.00
CA TYR A 40 -3.25 -9.63 -5.03
C TYR A 40 -3.41 -8.28 -4.31
N LEU A 41 -4.43 -7.49 -4.67
CA LEU A 41 -4.68 -6.18 -4.06
C LEU A 41 -5.04 -6.29 -2.57
N ALA A 42 -5.74 -7.36 -2.16
CA ALA A 42 -6.03 -7.63 -0.75
C ALA A 42 -4.75 -7.92 0.05
N ASN A 43 -3.81 -8.67 -0.52
CA ASN A 43 -2.51 -8.94 0.11
C ASN A 43 -1.67 -7.66 0.25
N ILE A 44 -1.62 -6.82 -0.78
CA ILE A 44 -0.95 -5.51 -0.73
C ILE A 44 -1.57 -4.61 0.33
N ALA A 45 -2.90 -4.56 0.42
CA ALA A 45 -3.59 -3.81 1.46
C ALA A 45 -3.19 -4.29 2.86
N LYS A 46 -3.13 -5.61 3.07
CA LYS A 46 -2.72 -6.21 4.34
C LYS A 46 -1.27 -5.85 4.70
N GLU A 47 -0.34 -5.98 3.76
CA GLU A 47 1.07 -5.64 3.96
C GLU A 47 1.25 -4.15 4.35
N LYS A 48 0.52 -3.25 3.69
CA LYS A 48 0.55 -1.81 4.02
C LYS A 48 0.00 -1.52 5.42
N VAL A 49 -1.04 -2.23 5.87
CA VAL A 49 -1.54 -2.13 7.25
C VAL A 49 -0.49 -2.64 8.25
N GLU A 50 0.15 -3.77 7.97
CA GLU A 50 1.22 -4.31 8.83
C GLU A 50 2.41 -3.35 8.94
N MET A 51 2.83 -2.75 7.82
CA MET A 51 3.87 -1.71 7.81
C MET A 51 3.45 -0.45 8.59
N ALA A 52 2.20 -0.01 8.45
CA ALA A 52 1.67 1.12 9.21
C ALA A 52 1.68 0.82 10.71
N GLN A 53 1.29 -0.39 11.12
CA GLN A 53 1.33 -0.81 12.51
C GLN A 53 2.77 -0.83 13.03
N ALA A 54 3.72 -1.39 12.28
CA ALA A 54 5.13 -1.38 12.66
C ALA A 54 5.70 0.04 12.82
N LEU A 55 5.25 1.01 12.00
CA LEU A 55 5.63 2.42 12.15
C LEU A 55 5.02 3.04 13.41
N ARG A 56 3.78 2.70 13.78
CA ARG A 56 3.17 3.15 15.04
C ARG A 56 3.88 2.58 16.25
N ASP A 57 4.22 1.30 16.22
CA ASP A 57 4.95 0.65 17.31
C ASP A 57 6.33 1.30 17.50
N ARG A 58 7.01 1.62 16.40
CA ARG A 58 8.26 2.41 16.43
C ARG A 58 8.04 3.81 16.98
N ALA A 59 6.95 4.48 16.61
CA ALA A 59 6.60 5.81 17.12
C ALA A 59 6.24 5.80 18.63
N GLY A 60 5.82 4.66 19.16
CA GLY A 60 5.57 4.42 20.58
C GLY A 60 6.83 4.06 21.37
N SER A 61 7.90 3.60 20.70
CA SER A 61 9.17 3.24 21.33
C SER A 61 9.99 4.49 21.67
N THR A 62 10.11 4.81 22.96
CA THR A 62 10.98 5.90 23.43
C THR A 62 12.45 5.54 23.22
N ARG A 63 13.18 6.36 22.45
CA ARG A 63 14.63 6.24 22.24
C ARG A 63 15.35 7.37 22.97
N GLY A 64 16.49 7.07 23.60
CA GLY A 64 17.30 8.09 24.27
C GLY A 64 17.71 9.21 23.30
N GLY A 65 17.39 10.46 23.64
CA GLY A 65 17.64 11.63 22.78
C GLY A 65 16.87 12.88 23.23
N LYS A 66 17.14 14.02 22.59
CA LYS A 66 16.48 15.31 22.90
C LYS A 66 14.96 15.21 22.68
N ALA A 67 14.16 15.67 23.64
CA ALA A 67 12.68 15.56 23.61
C ALA A 67 12.04 16.12 22.33
N LEU A 68 12.51 17.27 21.84
CA LEU A 68 12.00 17.88 20.60
C LEU A 68 12.26 17.01 19.35
N SER A 69 13.42 16.34 19.31
CA SER A 69 13.76 15.43 18.21
C SER A 69 12.85 14.20 18.21
N GLN A 70 12.58 13.65 19.40
CA GLN A 70 11.67 12.50 19.55
C GLN A 70 10.24 12.86 19.16
N MET A 71 9.76 14.05 19.49
CA MET A 71 8.42 14.52 19.10
C MET A 71 8.28 14.65 17.58
N ASN A 72 9.29 15.23 16.91
CA ASN A 72 9.27 15.39 15.46
C ASN A 72 9.37 14.03 14.74
N GLU A 73 10.25 13.13 15.20
CA GLU A 73 10.38 11.78 14.65
C GLU A 73 9.08 10.99 14.84
N LYS A 74 8.48 11.02 16.03
CA LYS A 74 7.18 10.40 16.31
C LYS A 74 6.09 10.92 15.36
N LYS A 75 6.02 12.24 15.17
CA LYS A 75 5.03 12.86 14.26
C LYS A 75 5.22 12.40 12.82
N GLU A 76 6.46 12.32 12.34
CA GLU A 76 6.77 11.85 10.99
C GLU A 76 6.44 10.37 10.79
N LEU A 77 6.76 9.52 11.79
CA LEU A 77 6.40 8.10 11.77
C LEU A 77 4.88 7.90 11.73
N LEU A 78 4.13 8.65 12.55
CA LEU A 78 2.66 8.60 12.54
C LEU A 78 2.07 9.08 11.20
N ARG A 79 2.61 10.17 10.63
CA ARG A 79 2.20 10.66 9.31
C ARG A 79 2.40 9.62 8.22
N ARG A 80 3.53 8.90 8.24
CA ARG A 80 3.81 7.81 7.28
C ARG A 80 2.88 6.62 7.49
N ALA A 81 2.60 6.25 8.74
CA ALA A 81 1.63 5.20 9.05
C ALA A 81 0.23 5.55 8.51
N GLU A 82 -0.25 6.78 8.72
CA GLU A 82 -1.54 7.25 8.18
C GLU A 82 -1.59 7.24 6.65
N ALA A 83 -0.48 7.59 5.98
CA ALA A 83 -0.41 7.53 4.51
C ALA A 83 -0.57 6.09 4.00
N LEU A 84 0.15 5.15 4.61
CA LEU A 84 0.06 3.72 4.27
C LEU A 84 -1.34 3.14 4.51
N GLU A 85 -2.02 3.56 5.58
CA GLU A 85 -3.41 3.13 5.81
C GLU A 85 -4.40 3.67 4.79
N LYS A 86 -4.24 4.92 4.36
CA LYS A 86 -5.08 5.49 3.30
C LYS A 86 -4.89 4.73 1.99
N GLU A 87 -3.65 4.40 1.65
CA GLU A 87 -3.35 3.54 0.49
C GLU A 87 -3.95 2.15 0.66
N ALA A 88 -3.75 1.49 1.81
CA ALA A 88 -4.32 0.17 2.08
C ALA A 88 -5.85 0.15 1.91
N LYS A 89 -6.53 1.19 2.39
CA LYS A 89 -7.98 1.34 2.23
C LYS A 89 -8.40 1.47 0.75
N LYS A 90 -7.62 2.19 -0.06
CA LYS A 90 -7.83 2.28 -1.51
C LYS A 90 -7.72 0.90 -2.15
N TYR A 91 -6.65 0.16 -1.86
CA TYR A 91 -6.43 -1.20 -2.36
C TYR A 91 -7.53 -2.18 -1.94
N GLN A 92 -7.97 -2.11 -0.68
CA GLN A 92 -9.07 -2.93 -0.16
C GLN A 92 -10.40 -2.64 -0.89
N THR A 93 -10.69 -1.37 -1.15
CA THR A 93 -11.91 -0.97 -1.87
C THR A 93 -11.91 -1.55 -3.30
N ILE A 94 -10.82 -1.37 -4.03
CA ILE A 94 -10.67 -1.89 -5.40
C ILE A 94 -10.76 -3.43 -5.41
N SER A 95 -10.11 -4.09 -4.45
CA SER A 95 -10.17 -5.56 -4.30
C SER A 95 -11.60 -6.07 -4.10
N MET A 96 -12.39 -5.39 -3.25
CA MET A 96 -13.80 -5.75 -3.02
C MET A 96 -14.66 -5.55 -4.27
N ASP A 97 -14.45 -4.45 -5.00
CA ASP A 97 -15.20 -4.16 -6.24
C ASP A 97 -14.95 -5.22 -7.32
N LEU A 98 -13.69 -5.64 -7.50
CA LEU A 98 -13.30 -6.71 -8.43
C LEU A 98 -13.92 -8.07 -8.04
N SER A 99 -13.96 -8.38 -6.74
CA SER A 99 -14.56 -9.61 -6.21
C SER A 99 -16.09 -9.63 -6.40
N GLN A 100 -16.76 -8.51 -6.17
CA GLN A 100 -18.21 -8.41 -6.43
C GLN A 100 -18.52 -8.51 -7.93
N GLY A 101 -17.67 -7.93 -8.77
CA GLY A 101 -17.77 -8.03 -10.23
C GLY A 101 -17.56 -9.46 -10.75
N SER A 102 -16.70 -10.25 -10.14
CA SER A 102 -16.49 -11.66 -10.53
C SER A 102 -17.66 -12.56 -10.11
N MET A 103 -18.20 -12.38 -8.90
CA MET A 103 -19.35 -13.15 -8.41
C MET A 103 -20.62 -12.92 -9.23
N ARG A 104 -20.88 -11.69 -9.68
CA ARG A 104 -22.06 -11.37 -10.51
C ARG A 104 -22.05 -12.04 -11.88
N VAL A 105 -20.88 -12.25 -12.47
CA VAL A 105 -20.75 -12.93 -13.78
C VAL A 105 -20.91 -14.44 -13.64
N ALA A 106 -20.54 -15.03 -12.50
CA ALA A 106 -20.66 -16.47 -12.25
C ALA A 106 -22.09 -16.93 -11.91
N GLN A 107 -23.02 -16.01 -11.62
CA GLN A 107 -24.42 -16.31 -11.26
C GLN A 107 -25.41 -16.17 -12.43
N ASN A 108 -24.95 -15.72 -13.60
CA ASN A 108 -25.73 -15.67 -14.85
C ASN A 108 -25.35 -16.85 -15.75
#